data_AF-A0A921LQD3-F1
#
_entry.id   AF-A0A921LQD3-F1
#
_cell.length_a   1.000
_cell.length_b   1.000
_cell.length_c   1.000
_cell.angle_alpha   90.00
_cell.angle_beta   90.00
_cell.angle_gamma   90.00
#
_symmetry.space_group_name_H-M   'P 1'
#
loop_
_entity.id
_entity.type
_entity.pdbx_description
1 polymer ?
#
loop_
_entity_poly.entity_id
_entity_poly.type
_entity_poly.pdbx_seq_one_letter_code
_entity_poly.pdbx_strand_id
1 'polypeptide(L)'
;MADQNSTPLTDEERAELEALRAEKAAREEAERARKERAELEALRAESKKAEQAESAPAPASAPAPQPKRQAPAPRPADHEPRTFGQRMVMTPEETDDDGIPKMPPAQKIIILIVMVCFIGGGIYIWLSNSGLI
;
A
#
# COMPACT_ATOMS: atom_id res chain seq x y z
N MET A 1 -10.99 19.23 -54.63
CA MET A 1 -11.78 18.34 -53.75
C MET A 1 -12.87 19.21 -53.15
N ALA A 2 -14.13 18.88 -53.42
CA ALA A 2 -15.25 19.76 -53.14
C ALA A 2 -15.49 19.91 -51.63
N ASP A 3 -15.54 21.15 -51.16
CA ASP A 3 -16.23 21.54 -49.93
C ASP A 3 -17.71 21.18 -50.08
N GLN A 4 -18.09 19.96 -49.66
CA GLN A 4 -19.47 19.51 -49.47
C GLN A 4 -19.87 19.45 -47.98
N ASN A 5 -19.08 20.08 -47.10
CA ASN A 5 -19.27 19.98 -45.64
C ASN A 5 -19.90 21.22 -45.00
N SER A 6 -20.43 22.13 -45.82
CA SER A 6 -21.10 23.36 -45.40
C SER A 6 -22.62 23.28 -45.53
N THR A 7 -23.18 22.08 -45.64
CA THR A 7 -24.60 21.84 -45.41
C THR A 7 -24.83 21.82 -43.88
N PRO A 8 -25.66 22.71 -43.32
CA PRO A 8 -25.98 22.64 -41.90
C PRO A 8 -26.68 21.31 -41.60
N LEU A 9 -26.23 20.59 -40.56
CA LEU A 9 -26.87 19.36 -40.10
C LEU A 9 -28.37 19.61 -39.93
N THR A 10 -29.16 18.71 -40.49
CA THR A 10 -30.61 18.70 -40.28
C THR A 10 -30.92 18.35 -38.83
N ASP A 11 -32.10 18.77 -38.33
CA ASP A 11 -32.51 18.50 -36.95
C ASP A 11 -32.56 17.00 -36.63
N GLU A 12 -32.85 16.17 -37.64
CA GLU A 12 -32.88 14.71 -37.56
C GLU A 12 -31.46 14.13 -37.36
N GLU A 13 -30.48 14.59 -38.13
CA GLU A 13 -29.06 14.17 -37.98
C GLU A 13 -28.46 14.58 -36.63
N ARG A 14 -28.94 15.70 -36.05
CA ARG A 14 -28.55 16.11 -34.69
C ARG A 14 -29.12 15.16 -33.64
N ALA A 15 -30.38 14.77 -33.76
CA ALA A 15 -31.02 13.85 -32.82
C ALA A 15 -30.36 12.46 -32.86
N GLU A 16 -30.00 11.95 -34.04
CA GLU A 16 -29.27 10.70 -34.17
C GLU A 16 -27.88 10.76 -33.53
N LEU A 17 -27.14 11.86 -33.73
CA LEU A 17 -25.85 12.06 -33.09
C LEU A 17 -25.93 12.20 -31.56
N GLU A 18 -27.01 12.78 -31.05
CA GLU A 18 -27.26 12.83 -29.60
C GLU A 18 -27.56 11.44 -29.05
N ALA A 19 -28.40 10.65 -29.73
CA ALA A 19 -28.69 9.27 -29.37
C ALA A 19 -27.41 8.40 -29.38
N LEU A 20 -26.57 8.53 -30.41
CA LEU A 20 -25.27 7.84 -30.50
C LEU A 20 -24.31 8.23 -29.37
N ARG A 21 -24.30 9.50 -28.97
CA ARG A 21 -23.50 9.96 -27.83
C ARG A 21 -24.05 9.42 -26.51
N ALA A 22 -25.36 9.41 -26.33
CA ALA A 22 -26.01 8.86 -25.14
C ALA A 22 -25.75 7.35 -25.01
N GLU A 23 -25.85 6.60 -26.11
CA GLU A 23 -25.55 5.16 -26.14
C GLU A 23 -24.07 4.90 -25.85
N LYS A 24 -23.17 5.68 -26.46
CA LYS A 24 -21.74 5.55 -26.20
C LYS A 24 -21.39 5.87 -24.75
N ALA A 25 -21.98 6.91 -24.17
CA ALA A 25 -21.79 7.28 -22.77
C ALA A 25 -22.26 6.16 -21.83
N ALA A 26 -23.44 5.59 -22.06
CA ALA A 26 -23.95 4.48 -21.27
C ALA A 26 -23.05 3.22 -21.34
N ARG A 27 -22.52 2.93 -22.54
CA ARG A 27 -21.58 1.80 -22.73
C ARG A 27 -20.26 2.04 -22.01
N GLU A 28 -19.74 3.26 -22.07
CA GLU A 28 -18.49 3.63 -21.41
C GLU A 28 -18.63 3.58 -19.88
N GLU A 29 -19.74 4.09 -19.32
CA GLU A 29 -20.01 4.01 -17.89
C GLU A 29 -20.12 2.56 -17.41
N ALA A 30 -20.80 1.69 -18.17
CA ALA A 30 -20.89 0.28 -17.85
C ALA A 30 -19.51 -0.41 -17.87
N GLU A 31 -18.65 -0.02 -18.80
CA GLU A 31 -17.27 -0.54 -18.87
C GLU A 31 -16.41 -0.03 -17.71
N ARG A 32 -16.52 1.26 -17.37
CA ARG A 32 -15.83 1.84 -16.20
C ARG A 32 -16.26 1.14 -14.92
N ALA A 33 -17.56 0.92 -14.72
CA ALA A 33 -18.08 0.21 -13.55
C ALA A 33 -17.55 -1.23 -13.47
N ARG A 34 -17.35 -1.91 -14.60
CA ARG A 34 -16.72 -3.25 -14.64
C ARG A 34 -15.24 -3.19 -14.31
N LYS A 35 -14.51 -2.23 -14.87
CA LYS A 35 -13.08 -2.02 -14.62
C LYS A 35 -12.82 -1.69 -13.14
N GLU A 36 -13.61 -0.79 -12.57
CA GLU A 36 -13.51 -0.39 -11.16
C GLU A 36 -13.75 -1.60 -10.24
N ARG A 37 -14.76 -2.43 -10.53
CA ARG A 37 -14.98 -3.68 -9.76
C ARG A 37 -13.80 -4.64 -9.88
N ALA A 38 -13.25 -4.81 -11.08
CA ALA A 38 -12.10 -5.68 -11.29
C ALA A 38 -10.84 -5.17 -10.55
N GLU A 39 -10.62 -3.85 -10.54
CA GLU A 39 -9.51 -3.22 -9.82
C GLU A 39 -9.66 -3.38 -8.30
N LEU A 40 -10.86 -3.17 -7.75
CA LEU A 40 -11.14 -3.41 -6.34
C LEU A 40 -10.95 -4.87 -5.93
N GLU A 41 -11.27 -5.82 -6.82
CA GLU A 41 -11.02 -7.23 -6.59
C GLU A 41 -9.52 -7.55 -6.62
N ALA A 42 -8.76 -6.98 -7.57
CA ALA A 42 -7.32 -7.11 -7.64
C ALA A 42 -6.63 -6.56 -6.38
N LEU A 43 -7.02 -5.36 -5.92
CA LEU A 43 -6.51 -4.76 -4.69
C LEU A 43 -6.84 -5.60 -3.46
N ARG A 44 -8.04 -6.20 -3.40
CA ARG A 44 -8.38 -7.14 -2.31
C ARG A 44 -7.54 -8.41 -2.38
N ALA A 45 -7.28 -8.95 -3.56
CA ALA A 45 -6.43 -10.12 -3.72
C ALA A 45 -4.98 -9.82 -3.32
N GLU A 46 -4.45 -8.65 -3.71
CA GLU A 46 -3.13 -8.16 -3.30
C GLU A 46 -3.06 -7.96 -1.79
N SER A 47 -4.06 -7.31 -1.19
CA SER A 47 -4.14 -7.10 0.26
C SER A 47 -4.16 -8.43 1.02
N LYS A 48 -4.95 -9.41 0.56
CA LYS A 48 -4.97 -10.76 1.15
C LYS A 48 -3.62 -11.46 1.00
N LYS A 49 -2.94 -11.29 -0.13
CA LYS A 49 -1.61 -11.89 -0.36
C LYS A 49 -0.54 -11.26 0.52
N ALA A 50 -0.60 -9.94 0.71
CA ALA A 50 0.27 -9.22 1.65
C ALA A 50 0.00 -9.67 3.10
N GLU A 51 -1.27 -9.74 3.50
CA GLU A 51 -1.67 -10.20 4.84
C GLU A 51 -1.26 -11.67 5.09
N GLN A 52 -1.35 -12.54 4.08
CA GLN A 52 -0.91 -13.92 4.17
C GLN A 52 0.62 -14.06 4.20
N ALA A 53 1.36 -13.17 3.54
CA ALA A 53 2.81 -13.12 3.62
C ALA A 53 3.31 -12.62 4.99
N GLU A 54 2.58 -11.69 5.59
CA GLU A 54 2.84 -11.21 6.96
C GLU A 54 2.43 -12.24 8.03
N SER A 55 1.42 -13.06 7.73
CA SER A 55 0.94 -14.15 8.60
C SER A 55 1.65 -15.49 8.38
N ALA A 56 2.54 -15.59 7.39
CA ALA A 56 3.31 -16.81 7.16
C ALA A 56 4.27 -17.02 8.35
N PRO A 57 4.11 -18.10 9.15
CA PRO A 57 5.08 -18.38 10.19
C PRO A 57 6.43 -18.60 9.50
N ALA A 58 7.46 -17.89 9.96
CA ALA A 58 8.84 -18.21 9.62
C ALA A 58 9.02 -19.74 9.73
N PRO A 59 9.65 -20.42 8.76
CA PRO A 59 9.83 -21.86 8.83
C PRO A 59 10.48 -22.18 10.17
N ALA A 60 9.71 -22.86 11.02
CA ALA A 60 10.15 -23.23 12.35
C ALA A 60 11.44 -24.04 12.20
N SER A 61 12.56 -23.43 12.59
CA SER A 61 13.84 -24.12 12.72
C SER A 61 13.61 -25.38 13.53
N ALA A 62 13.79 -26.53 12.88
CA ALA A 62 13.75 -27.84 13.52
C ALA A 62 14.65 -27.84 14.77
N PRO A 63 14.24 -28.44 15.89
CA PRO A 63 15.08 -28.49 17.07
C PRO A 63 16.25 -29.44 16.79
N ALA A 64 17.43 -28.88 16.53
CA ALA A 64 18.65 -29.65 16.40
C ALA A 64 18.99 -30.33 17.75
N PRO A 65 19.41 -31.61 17.75
CA PRO A 65 19.64 -32.38 18.96
C PRO A 65 20.83 -31.84 19.76
N GLN A 66 20.63 -31.64 21.06
CA GLN A 66 21.65 -31.19 22.02
C GLN A 66 22.90 -32.10 21.99
N PRO A 67 24.13 -31.56 21.84
CA PRO A 67 25.33 -32.28 22.20
C PRO A 67 25.78 -31.93 23.62
N LYS A 68 26.25 -32.97 24.29
CA LYS A 68 26.57 -33.09 25.71
C LYS A 68 27.74 -32.18 26.13
N ARG A 69 27.65 -31.76 27.40
CA ARG A 69 28.71 -31.32 28.34
C ARG A 69 30.15 -31.44 27.83
N GLN A 70 30.88 -30.33 27.84
CA GLN A 70 32.30 -30.27 28.20
C GLN A 70 32.65 -28.87 28.73
N ALA A 71 33.15 -28.82 29.97
CA ALA A 71 33.97 -27.71 30.49
C ALA A 71 35.41 -28.25 30.61
N PRO A 72 36.46 -27.43 30.40
CA PRO A 72 36.97 -26.51 31.45
C PRO A 72 37.50 -25.12 30.96
N ALA A 73 37.65 -24.19 31.90
CA ALA A 73 38.09 -22.76 31.80
C ALA A 73 39.64 -22.59 31.68
N PRO A 74 40.32 -21.39 31.56
CA PRO A 74 40.03 -20.06 32.19
C PRO A 74 40.43 -18.69 31.52
N ARG A 75 39.55 -17.65 31.69
CA ARG A 75 39.72 -16.18 32.02
C ARG A 75 40.45 -15.14 31.10
N PRO A 76 40.30 -13.79 31.29
CA PRO A 76 39.17 -12.94 31.76
C PRO A 76 38.95 -11.58 31.00
N ALA A 77 37.71 -11.06 30.96
CA ALA A 77 37.23 -9.64 30.80
C ALA A 77 35.87 -9.63 30.08
N ASP A 78 34.81 -8.90 30.41
CA ASP A 78 34.40 -8.10 31.57
C ASP A 78 32.86 -8.06 31.50
N HIS A 79 32.19 -8.95 32.23
CA HIS A 79 30.76 -8.79 32.51
C HIS A 79 30.56 -8.83 34.01
N GLU A 80 30.69 -7.66 34.62
CA GLU A 80 30.29 -7.39 36.00
C GLU A 80 28.83 -7.86 36.21
N PRO A 81 28.54 -8.57 37.31
CA PRO A 81 27.17 -8.98 37.64
C PRO A 81 26.37 -7.74 38.07
N ARG A 82 25.67 -7.10 37.13
CA ARG A 82 24.81 -5.94 37.38
C ARG A 82 23.81 -6.25 38.49
N THR A 83 23.79 -5.39 39.51
CA THR A 83 22.90 -5.51 40.66
C THR A 83 21.46 -5.15 40.29
N PHE A 84 20.50 -5.56 41.11
CA PHE A 84 19.06 -5.46 40.81
C PHE A 84 18.60 -4.04 40.41
N GLY A 85 19.19 -2.99 41.00
CA GLY A 85 18.90 -1.60 40.63
C GLY A 85 19.38 -1.19 39.24
N GLN A 86 20.45 -1.79 38.73
CA GLN A 86 21.01 -1.47 37.42
C GLN A 86 20.25 -2.18 36.27
N ARG A 87 19.58 -3.31 36.55
CA ARG A 87 18.65 -3.95 35.60
C ARG A 87 17.30 -3.23 35.50
N MET A 88 16.86 -2.53 36.54
CA MET A 88 15.62 -1.75 36.52
C MET A 88 15.77 -0.40 35.81
N VAL A 89 16.97 0.18 35.79
CA VAL A 89 17.25 1.46 35.09
C VAL A 89 17.63 1.22 33.62
N MET A 90 18.12 0.03 33.29
CA MET A 90 18.50 -0.37 31.93
C MET A 90 17.63 -1.54 31.49
N THR A 91 16.33 -1.29 31.28
CA THR A 91 15.54 -2.01 30.27
C THR A 91 15.74 -1.29 28.94
N PRO A 92 16.74 -1.65 28.12
CA PRO A 92 16.67 -1.40 26.69
C PRO A 92 15.67 -2.42 26.12
N GLU A 93 14.38 -2.17 26.33
CA GLU A 93 13.29 -2.96 25.72
C GLU A 93 12.53 -2.07 24.76
N GLU A 94 13.22 -1.39 23.82
CA GLU A 94 12.54 -0.82 22.64
C GLU A 94 13.47 -0.33 21.50
N THR A 95 14.70 -0.85 21.41
CA THR A 95 15.55 -0.59 20.24
C THR A 95 16.01 -1.91 19.64
N ASP A 96 15.41 -2.24 18.50
CA ASP A 96 15.91 -3.27 17.59
C ASP A 96 17.29 -2.88 17.05
N ASP A 97 18.03 -3.87 16.56
CA ASP A 97 19.44 -3.81 16.13
C ASP A 97 19.78 -2.71 15.09
N ASP A 98 18.79 -2.03 14.51
CA ASP A 98 18.96 -0.95 13.52
C ASP A 98 18.85 0.47 14.08
N GLY A 99 18.65 0.66 15.39
CA GLY A 99 18.66 2.01 16.00
C GLY A 99 17.53 2.94 15.50
N ILE A 100 16.52 2.39 14.82
CA ILE A 100 15.34 3.13 14.38
C ILE A 100 14.31 3.06 15.51
N PRO A 101 13.89 4.21 16.09
CA PRO A 101 12.84 4.21 17.10
C PRO A 101 11.61 3.50 16.54
N LYS A 102 11.08 2.55 17.33
CA LYS A 102 9.86 1.81 17.05
C LYS A 102 8.67 2.78 17.10
N MET A 103 8.47 3.57 16.04
CA MET A 103 7.25 4.38 15.96
C MET A 103 6.05 3.43 15.98
N PRO A 104 5.03 3.68 16.83
CA PRO A 104 3.88 2.82 16.96
C PRO A 104 3.31 2.51 15.57
N PRO A 105 2.97 1.26 15.27
CA PRO A 105 2.49 0.87 13.94
C PRO A 105 1.32 1.75 13.46
N ALA A 106 0.47 2.22 14.38
CA ALA A 106 -0.58 3.18 14.11
C ALA A 106 -0.09 4.53 13.54
N GLN A 107 1.02 5.08 14.05
CA GLN A 107 1.58 6.35 13.56
C GLN A 107 2.13 6.22 12.13
N LYS A 108 2.74 5.06 11.81
CA LYS A 108 3.22 4.78 10.44
C LYS A 108 2.06 4.68 9.46
N ILE A 109 0.98 4.01 9.84
CA ILE A 109 -0.24 3.88 9.03
C ILE A 109 -0.90 5.24 8.79
N ILE A 110 -1.00 6.08 9.83
CA ILE A 110 -1.58 7.43 9.70
C ILE A 110 -0.74 8.29 8.75
N ILE A 111 0.59 8.29 8.89
CA ILE A 111 1.48 9.06 8.01
C ILE A 111 1.33 8.61 6.56
N LEU A 112 1.29 7.29 6.32
CA LEU A 112 1.08 6.72 4.98
C LEU A 112 -0.24 7.21 4.35
N ILE A 113 -1.35 7.14 5.10
CA ILE A 113 -2.67 7.57 4.62
C ILE A 113 -2.65 9.06 4.26
N VAL A 114 -2.10 9.90 5.12
CA VAL A 114 -2.00 11.35 4.86
C VAL A 114 -1.18 11.62 3.60
N MET A 115 -0.07 10.89 3.41
CA MET A 115 0.78 11.05 2.22
C MET A 115 0.03 10.69 0.94
N VAL A 116 -0.72 9.58 0.95
CA VAL A 116 -1.55 9.16 -0.19
C VAL A 116 -2.65 10.18 -0.49
N CYS A 117 -3.37 10.67 0.52
CA CYS A 117 -4.39 11.71 0.35
C CYS A 117 -3.80 13.01 -0.18
N PHE A 118 -2.61 13.40 0.27
CA PHE A 118 -1.95 14.63 -0.19
C PHE A 118 -1.52 14.53 -1.65
N ILE A 119 -0.94 13.40 -2.05
CA ILE A 119 -0.55 13.13 -3.44
C ILE A 119 -1.79 13.03 -4.33
N GLY A 120 -2.77 12.20 -3.94
CA GLY A 120 -4.01 12.01 -4.69
C GLY A 120 -4.82 13.30 -4.80
N GLY A 121 -4.94 14.07 -3.72
CA GLY A 121 -5.59 15.37 -3.71
C GLY A 121 -4.86 16.41 -4.57
N GLY A 122 -3.52 16.44 -4.51
CA GLY A 122 -2.71 17.31 -5.38
C GLY A 122 -2.87 16.97 -6.85
N ILE A 123 -2.85 15.69 -7.20
CA ILE A 123 -3.12 15.19 -8.55
C ILE A 123 -4.54 15.57 -8.98
N TYR A 124 -5.54 15.31 -8.13
CA TYR A 124 -6.94 15.66 -8.43
C TYR A 124 -7.13 17.15 -8.71
N ILE A 125 -6.55 18.02 -7.87
CA ILE A 125 -6.59 19.48 -8.06
C ILE A 125 -5.87 19.87 -9.36
N TRP A 126 -4.72 19.26 -9.65
CA TRP A 126 -3.96 19.53 -10.88
C TRP A 126 -4.73 19.11 -12.14
N LEU A 127 -5.36 17.93 -12.15
CA LEU A 127 -6.18 17.45 -13.28
C LEU A 127 -7.43 18.32 -13.47
N SER A 128 -8.11 18.67 -12.38
CA SER A 128 -9.31 19.52 -12.40
C SER A 128 -8.98 20.92 -12.93
N ASN A 129 -7.85 21.49 -12.50
CA ASN A 129 -7.41 22.81 -12.96
C ASN A 129 -6.87 22.79 -14.40
N SER A 130 -6.40 21.64 -14.88
CA SER A 130 -5.96 21.45 -16.27
C SER A 130 -7.12 21.14 -17.22
N GLY A 131 -8.36 21.01 -16.70
CA GLY A 131 -9.56 20.70 -17.48
C GLY A 131 -9.59 19.28 -18.06
N LEU A 132 -8.81 18.36 -17.48
CA LEU A 132 -8.76 16.95 -17.89
C LEU A 132 -9.85 16.11 -17.20
N ILE A 133 -10.33 16.61 -16.06
CA ILE A 133 -11.45 16.11 -15.24
C ILE A 133 -12.33 17.32 -14.94
#